data_AF-A0A7Y4MHD4-F1
#
_entry.id   AF-A0A7Y4MHD4-F1
#
_cell.length_a   1.000
_cell.length_b   1.000
_cell.length_c   1.000
_cell.angle_alpha   90.00
_cell.angle_beta   90.00
_cell.angle_gamma   90.00
#
_symmetry.space_group_name_H-M   'P 1'
#
loop_
_entity.id
_entity.type
_entity.pdbx_description
1 polymer ?
#
loop_
_entity_poly.entity_id
_entity_poly.type
_entity_poly.pdbx_seq_one_letter_code
_entity_poly.pdbx_strand_id
1 'polypeptide(L)'
;MLTDPTFSDRVHGCLLGGALGDALGFAVETLDLESIRAAYGPAGLTSPTQLSGVFRFSDDTQLSLYTVDGLVDAIQWANEGVAADETACLWLAYLRWLATQGETPPSSAPIAPPRWIDAQTVLRHRRRPGAACLSGLRGGEMGTLSRPVNSEAKGSGTVMRSAPFGLVPHIPVEVADRLAMNAAALTHGHPAALHGAAVVAVLIHGIVRQGMSLREAVSAAVARAHISNVAELAEFLETAVRLADDDGSPEQMSAALGGGWTADEALAIAVYAVLASEAAAGPEQHFRAAIALAINHDGDSDTTGSLAGNILGALYGRDGLPDSWAAALEGADVVTSMARLLVDTTSAG
;
A
#
# COMPACT_ATOMS: atom_id res chain seq x y z
N MET A 1 9.30 -26.64 -7.31
CA MET A 1 8.56 -26.19 -6.12
C MET A 1 9.29 -24.97 -5.60
N LEU A 2 8.62 -23.82 -5.54
CA LEU A 2 9.19 -22.68 -4.84
C LEU A 2 9.25 -23.04 -3.35
N THR A 3 10.38 -22.78 -2.72
CA THR A 3 10.52 -22.84 -1.26
C THR A 3 9.63 -21.78 -0.62
N ASP A 4 9.06 -22.07 0.55
CA ASP A 4 8.30 -21.06 1.30
C ASP A 4 9.18 -19.82 1.54
N PRO A 5 8.75 -18.60 1.15
CA PRO A 5 9.58 -17.42 1.23
C PRO A 5 9.92 -17.06 2.68
N THR A 6 11.17 -16.69 2.92
CA THR A 6 11.62 -16.22 4.24
C THR A 6 10.96 -14.90 4.60
N PHE A 7 11.05 -14.49 5.88
CA PHE A 7 10.60 -13.16 6.29
C PHE A 7 11.22 -12.04 5.44
N SER A 8 12.53 -12.14 5.15
CA SER A 8 13.21 -11.19 4.27
C SER A 8 12.60 -11.18 2.87
N ASP A 9 12.39 -12.36 2.27
CA ASP A 9 11.80 -12.45 0.93
C ASP A 9 10.40 -11.84 0.89
N ARG A 10 9.59 -12.03 1.95
CA ARG A 10 8.24 -11.46 2.08
C ARG A 10 8.27 -9.94 2.26
N VAL A 11 9.21 -9.38 3.02
CA VAL A 11 9.37 -7.92 3.16
C VAL A 11 9.77 -7.30 1.82
N HIS A 12 10.78 -7.87 1.15
CA HIS A 12 11.21 -7.42 -0.17
C HIS A 12 10.11 -7.57 -1.21
N GLY A 13 9.41 -8.71 -1.21
CA GLY A 13 8.29 -8.99 -2.09
C GLY A 13 7.15 -8.01 -1.87
N CYS A 14 6.73 -7.77 -0.64
CA CYS A 14 5.63 -6.86 -0.32
C CYS A 14 5.90 -5.43 -0.84
N LEU A 15 7.05 -4.85 -0.49
CA LEU A 15 7.36 -3.47 -0.87
C LEU A 15 7.61 -3.33 -2.38
N LEU A 16 8.33 -4.27 -2.99
CA LEU A 16 8.55 -4.24 -4.44
C LEU A 16 7.26 -4.53 -5.22
N GLY A 17 6.46 -5.50 -4.78
CA GLY A 17 5.19 -5.84 -5.41
C GLY A 17 4.25 -4.65 -5.45
N GLY A 18 4.13 -3.92 -4.34
CA GLY A 18 3.37 -2.66 -4.31
C GLY A 18 3.92 -1.63 -5.28
N ALA A 19 5.24 -1.42 -5.30
CA ALA A 19 5.85 -0.47 -6.22
C ALA A 19 5.67 -0.82 -7.70
N LEU A 20 5.64 -2.11 -8.04
CA LEU A 20 5.37 -2.59 -9.39
C LEU A 20 3.90 -2.40 -9.80
N GLY A 21 2.98 -2.66 -8.86
CA GLY A 21 1.55 -2.46 -9.06
C GLY A 21 1.18 -0.98 -9.22
N ASP A 22 1.66 -0.15 -8.29
CA ASP A 22 1.61 1.31 -8.35
C ASP A 22 2.12 1.80 -9.72
N ALA A 23 3.37 1.46 -10.08
CA ALA A 23 3.96 2.01 -11.30
C ALA A 23 3.20 1.66 -12.58
N LEU A 24 2.50 0.52 -12.62
CA LEU A 24 1.72 0.12 -13.79
C LEU A 24 0.35 0.80 -13.78
N GLY A 25 -0.29 0.88 -12.61
CA GLY A 25 -1.54 1.62 -12.43
C GLY A 25 -1.40 3.12 -12.64
N PHE A 26 -0.27 3.70 -12.24
CA PHE A 26 0.03 5.12 -12.41
C PHE A 26 0.09 5.50 -13.89
N ALA A 27 0.50 4.58 -14.77
CA ALA A 27 0.49 4.82 -16.20
C ALA A 27 -0.92 4.98 -16.81
N VAL A 28 -1.97 4.57 -16.09
CA VAL A 28 -3.36 4.54 -16.56
C VAL A 28 -4.37 5.24 -15.66
N GLU A 29 -4.01 5.65 -14.45
CA GLU A 29 -4.90 6.26 -13.44
C GLU A 29 -5.72 7.48 -13.94
N THR A 30 -5.28 8.20 -14.99
CA THR A 30 -6.06 9.31 -15.58
C THR A 30 -7.01 8.89 -16.70
N LEU A 31 -7.07 7.61 -17.05
CA LEU A 31 -7.82 7.07 -18.17
C LEU A 31 -9.02 6.26 -17.66
N ASP A 32 -10.13 6.32 -18.39
CA ASP A 32 -11.20 5.33 -18.23
C ASP A 32 -10.84 4.02 -18.95
N LEU A 33 -11.51 2.93 -18.61
CA LEU A 33 -11.29 1.58 -19.14
C LEU A 33 -11.39 1.54 -20.67
N GLU A 34 -12.29 2.32 -21.26
CA GLU A 34 -12.40 2.43 -22.72
C GLU A 34 -11.11 3.02 -23.31
N SER A 35 -10.60 4.10 -22.75
CA SER A 35 -9.36 4.75 -23.17
C SER A 35 -8.13 3.87 -22.92
N ILE A 36 -8.10 3.13 -21.80
CA ILE A 36 -7.05 2.16 -21.51
C ILE A 36 -7.03 1.08 -22.60
N ARG A 37 -8.20 0.52 -22.95
CA ARG A 37 -8.30 -0.49 -24.00
C ARG A 37 -7.98 0.05 -25.39
N ALA A 38 -8.35 1.29 -25.67
CA ALA A 38 -8.00 1.96 -26.92
C ALA A 38 -6.47 2.13 -27.06
N ALA A 39 -5.77 2.43 -25.96
CA ALA A 39 -4.32 2.62 -25.95
C ALA A 39 -3.53 1.29 -25.97
N TYR A 40 -3.97 0.27 -25.23
CA TYR A 40 -3.18 -0.93 -24.95
C TYR A 40 -3.78 -2.24 -25.50
N GLY A 41 -4.95 -2.18 -26.12
CA GLY A 41 -5.68 -3.32 -26.67
C GLY A 41 -6.79 -3.83 -25.73
N PRO A 42 -7.58 -4.83 -26.15
CA PRO A 42 -8.78 -5.26 -25.43
C PRO A 42 -8.52 -5.79 -24.00
N ALA A 43 -7.30 -6.29 -23.74
CA ALA A 43 -6.87 -6.72 -22.41
C ALA A 43 -6.38 -5.57 -21.52
N GLY A 44 -6.34 -4.34 -22.03
CA GLY A 44 -5.79 -3.18 -21.35
C GLY A 44 -4.27 -3.25 -21.18
N LEU A 45 -3.74 -2.51 -20.20
CA LEU A 45 -2.32 -2.51 -19.87
C LEU A 45 -1.99 -3.75 -19.02
N THR A 46 -1.04 -4.56 -19.48
CA THR A 46 -0.69 -5.84 -18.82
C THR A 46 0.80 -5.99 -18.54
N SER A 47 1.65 -5.13 -19.11
CA SER A 47 3.09 -5.18 -18.92
C SER A 47 3.76 -3.81 -19.12
N PRO A 48 4.84 -3.51 -18.38
CA PRO A 48 5.69 -2.34 -18.62
C PRO A 48 6.24 -2.25 -20.04
N THR A 49 6.37 -3.37 -20.75
CA THR A 49 6.85 -3.40 -22.14
C THR A 49 5.91 -2.70 -23.14
N GLN A 50 4.66 -2.47 -22.75
CA GLN A 50 3.68 -1.72 -23.54
C GLN A 50 3.80 -0.20 -23.32
N LEU A 51 4.57 0.25 -22.32
CA LEU A 51 4.75 1.66 -22.02
C LEU A 51 5.75 2.29 -22.99
N SER A 52 5.44 3.51 -23.44
CA SER A 52 6.36 4.34 -24.24
C SER A 52 7.30 5.18 -23.37
N GLY A 53 7.00 5.30 -22.08
CA GLY A 53 7.73 6.10 -21.10
C GLY A 53 8.48 5.27 -20.07
N VAL A 54 8.97 5.94 -19.03
CA VAL A 54 9.65 5.28 -17.91
C VAL A 54 8.61 4.62 -17.00
N PHE A 55 8.91 3.41 -16.54
CA PHE A 55 8.09 2.68 -15.59
C PHE A 55 8.32 3.23 -14.18
N ARG A 56 7.42 4.10 -13.70
CA ARG A 56 7.60 4.95 -12.52
C ARG A 56 6.43 4.79 -11.55
N PHE A 57 6.74 4.60 -10.27
CA PHE A 57 5.77 4.59 -9.17
C PHE A 57 5.29 6.01 -8.79
N SER A 58 4.14 6.15 -8.13
CA SER A 58 3.45 7.39 -7.73
C SER A 58 3.78 7.82 -6.30
N ASP A 59 2.96 8.69 -5.70
CA ASP A 59 3.03 8.99 -4.28
C ASP A 59 2.71 7.80 -3.37
N ASP A 60 2.00 6.79 -3.85
CA ASP A 60 1.70 5.54 -3.13
C ASP A 60 2.97 4.89 -2.61
N THR A 61 3.88 4.54 -3.52
CA THR A 61 5.18 3.97 -3.17
C THR A 61 6.00 4.95 -2.36
N GLN A 62 6.04 6.24 -2.74
CA GLN A 62 6.83 7.22 -2.00
C GLN A 62 6.42 7.26 -0.53
N LEU A 63 5.13 7.40 -0.26
CA LEU A 63 4.61 7.55 1.09
C LEU A 63 4.66 6.22 1.86
N SER A 64 4.49 5.08 1.18
CA SER A 64 4.73 3.75 1.76
C SER A 64 6.18 3.56 2.21
N LEU A 65 7.18 4.00 1.43
CA LEU A 65 8.59 3.96 1.83
C LEU A 65 8.87 4.89 3.01
N TYR A 66 8.23 6.07 3.07
CA TYR A 66 8.31 6.95 4.24
C TYR A 66 7.60 6.37 5.48
N THR A 67 6.54 5.56 5.30
CA THR A 67 5.98 4.76 6.40
C THR A 67 7.02 3.79 6.95
N VAL A 68 7.74 3.06 6.07
CA VAL A 68 8.81 2.16 6.51
C VAL A 68 9.90 2.92 7.26
N ASP A 69 10.33 4.09 6.76
CA ASP A 69 11.34 4.92 7.41
C ASP A 69 10.91 5.38 8.82
N GLY A 70 9.64 5.78 8.99
CA GLY A 70 9.09 6.12 10.31
C GLY A 70 9.03 4.94 11.28
N LEU A 71 8.69 3.73 10.79
CA LEU A 71 8.73 2.51 11.59
C LEU A 71 10.17 2.14 11.98
N VAL A 72 11.11 2.23 11.04
CA VAL A 72 12.54 1.98 11.28
C VAL A 72 13.07 2.93 12.34
N ASP A 73 12.72 4.22 12.30
CA ASP A 73 13.14 5.19 13.31
C ASP A 73 12.65 4.80 14.71
N ALA A 74 11.38 4.44 14.85
CA ALA A 74 10.82 3.99 16.13
C ALA A 74 11.50 2.71 16.65
N ILE A 75 11.78 1.75 15.77
CA ILE A 75 12.45 0.49 16.15
C ILE A 75 13.91 0.72 16.52
N GLN A 76 14.61 1.63 15.85
CA GLN A 76 15.99 2.01 16.20
C GLN A 76 16.07 2.57 17.62
N TRP A 77 15.17 3.50 17.99
CA TRP A 77 15.09 3.98 19.36
C TRP A 77 14.83 2.86 20.36
N ALA A 78 13.90 1.95 20.05
CA ALA A 78 13.61 0.81 20.90
C ALA A 78 14.82 -0.13 21.08
N ASN A 79 15.58 -0.42 20.01
CA ASN A 79 16.80 -1.23 20.05
C ASN A 79 17.90 -0.57 20.90
N GLU A 80 17.92 0.76 20.98
CA GLU A 80 18.82 1.53 21.85
C GLU A 80 18.33 1.60 23.32
N GLY A 81 17.18 1.01 23.63
CA GLY A 81 16.56 1.05 24.96
C GLY A 81 15.93 2.40 25.30
N VAL A 82 15.62 3.21 24.27
CA VAL A 82 15.01 4.53 24.41
C VAL A 82 13.55 4.48 23.95
N ALA A 83 12.65 5.00 24.77
CA ALA A 83 11.25 5.10 24.38
C ALA A 83 11.06 6.16 23.28
N ALA A 84 10.33 5.82 22.23
CA ALA A 84 9.90 6.74 21.18
C ALA A 84 8.38 6.65 21.01
N ASP A 85 7.75 7.76 20.62
CA ASP A 85 6.36 7.77 20.16
C ASP A 85 6.36 7.35 18.68
N GLU A 86 5.81 6.17 18.39
CA GLU A 86 5.82 5.59 17.05
C GLU A 86 5.02 6.46 16.07
N THR A 87 3.95 7.09 16.55
CA THR A 87 3.10 7.98 15.73
C THR A 87 3.86 9.27 15.41
N ALA A 88 4.66 9.79 16.35
CA ALA A 88 5.53 10.94 16.10
C ALA A 88 6.64 10.60 15.09
N CYS A 89 7.27 9.43 15.17
CA CYS A 89 8.27 8.99 14.17
C CYS A 89 7.67 8.93 12.76
N LEU A 90 6.48 8.35 12.61
CA LEU A 90 5.72 8.31 11.35
C LEU A 90 5.37 9.71 10.86
N TRP A 91 4.89 10.58 11.75
CA TRP A 91 4.53 11.95 11.41
C TRP A 91 5.73 12.76 10.93
N LEU A 92 6.88 12.65 11.60
CA LEU A 92 8.12 13.29 11.15
C LEU A 92 8.57 12.75 9.78
N ALA A 93 8.44 11.45 9.53
CA ALA A 93 8.71 10.87 8.21
C ALA A 93 7.79 11.45 7.13
N TYR A 94 6.50 11.58 7.41
CA TYR A 94 5.55 12.18 6.47
C TYR A 94 5.79 13.68 6.25
N LEU A 95 6.25 14.43 7.26
CA LEU A 95 6.68 15.82 7.08
C LEU A 95 7.92 15.93 6.17
N ARG A 96 8.85 14.96 6.23
CA ARG A 96 9.97 14.89 5.30
C ARG A 96 9.51 14.58 3.88
N TRP A 97 8.61 13.61 3.71
CA TRP A 97 7.96 13.34 2.41
C TRP A 97 7.26 14.59 1.88
N LEU A 98 6.49 15.30 2.70
CA LEU A 98 5.79 16.53 2.31
C LEU A 98 6.79 17.55 1.73
N ALA A 99 7.97 17.70 2.35
CA ALA A 99 9.03 18.57 1.85
C ALA A 99 9.57 18.10 0.49
N THR A 100 9.66 16.80 0.22
CA THR A 100 10.06 16.28 -1.10
C THR A 100 9.02 16.56 -2.19
N GLN A 101 7.76 16.81 -1.82
CA GLN A 101 6.69 17.22 -2.73
C GLN A 101 6.67 18.73 -3.04
N GLY A 102 7.66 19.49 -2.54
CA GLY A 102 7.77 20.93 -2.73
C GLY A 102 6.85 21.74 -1.82
N GLU A 103 6.36 21.14 -0.75
CA GLU A 103 5.51 21.79 0.25
C GLU A 103 6.35 22.19 1.47
N THR A 104 5.94 23.23 2.19
CA THR A 104 6.62 23.66 3.42
C THR A 104 5.59 23.79 4.52
N PRO A 105 5.68 22.99 5.61
CA PRO A 105 4.78 23.14 6.74
C PRO A 105 5.02 24.48 7.46
N PRO A 106 4.07 24.96 8.29
CA PRO A 106 4.21 26.23 9.01
C PRO A 106 5.42 26.19 9.95
N SER A 107 5.94 27.36 10.32
CA SER A 107 7.09 27.47 11.25
C SER A 107 6.82 26.91 12.65
N SER A 108 5.56 26.62 12.98
CA SER A 108 5.14 25.94 14.21
C SER A 108 5.26 24.43 14.14
N ALA A 109 5.39 23.84 12.94
CA ALA A 109 5.62 22.41 12.77
C ALA A 109 7.04 22.05 13.24
N PRO A 110 7.27 20.83 13.75
CA PRO A 110 8.61 20.40 14.12
C PRO A 110 9.52 20.29 12.90
N ILE A 111 10.81 20.51 13.12
CA ILE A 111 11.83 20.24 12.12
C ILE A 111 12.19 18.77 12.22
N ALA A 112 11.78 17.98 11.24
CA ALA A 112 12.15 16.57 11.15
C ALA A 112 13.63 16.45 10.74
N PRO A 113 14.49 15.78 11.54
CA PRO A 113 15.88 15.55 11.17
C PRO A 113 15.98 14.75 9.86
N PRO A 114 16.91 15.10 8.95
CA PRO A 114 17.07 14.39 7.68
C PRO A 114 17.57 12.96 7.90
N ARG A 115 17.09 12.04 7.08
CA ARG A 115 17.47 10.63 7.01
C ARG A 115 17.92 10.27 5.59
N TRP A 116 18.51 9.09 5.43
CA TRP A 116 19.05 8.63 4.15
C TRP A 116 18.03 8.67 2.99
N ILE A 117 16.76 8.37 3.28
CA ILE A 117 15.69 8.34 2.29
C ILE A 117 15.45 9.71 1.64
N ASP A 118 15.71 10.81 2.35
CA ASP A 118 15.47 12.16 1.84
C ASP A 118 16.45 12.57 0.73
N ALA A 119 17.60 11.91 0.66
CA ALA A 119 18.60 12.15 -0.37
C ALA A 119 18.24 11.50 -1.71
N GLN A 120 17.23 10.61 -1.75
CA GLN A 120 16.86 9.88 -2.95
C GLN A 120 16.09 10.77 -3.93
N THR A 121 16.70 11.07 -5.08
CA THR A 121 16.11 12.00 -6.08
C THR A 121 14.80 11.49 -6.67
N VAL A 122 14.65 10.16 -6.81
CA VAL A 122 13.43 9.53 -7.34
C VAL A 122 12.19 9.86 -6.49
N LEU A 123 12.36 10.08 -5.18
CA LEU A 123 11.28 10.41 -4.23
C LEU A 123 10.94 11.92 -4.16
N ARG A 124 11.67 12.75 -4.91
CA ARG A 124 11.48 14.22 -4.97
C ARG A 124 10.68 14.67 -6.18
N HIS A 125 10.22 13.73 -7.00
CA HIS A 125 9.32 14.02 -8.11
C HIS A 125 7.88 13.99 -7.60
N ARG A 126 7.16 15.11 -7.76
CA ARG A 126 5.74 15.19 -7.41
C ARG A 126 4.91 14.38 -8.39
N ARG A 127 4.38 13.24 -7.96
CA ARG A 127 3.66 12.26 -8.79
C ARG A 127 2.24 12.05 -8.29
N ARG A 128 1.41 13.08 -8.49
CA ARG A 128 -0.02 13.14 -8.10
C ARG A 128 -0.32 12.87 -6.61
N PRO A 129 0.42 13.49 -5.67
CA PRO A 129 0.15 13.35 -4.25
C PRO A 129 -1.31 13.59 -3.87
N GLY A 130 -1.91 12.62 -3.18
CA GLY A 130 -3.30 12.70 -2.71
C GLY A 130 -3.59 13.98 -1.93
N ALA A 131 -4.71 14.65 -2.26
CA ALA A 131 -5.02 15.98 -1.72
C ALA A 131 -5.14 16.00 -0.19
N ALA A 132 -5.75 14.96 0.41
CA ALA A 132 -5.90 14.82 1.85
C ALA A 132 -4.57 14.49 2.55
N CYS A 133 -3.67 13.73 1.90
CA CYS A 133 -2.30 13.52 2.40
C CYS A 133 -1.56 14.86 2.53
N LEU A 134 -1.63 15.70 1.49
CA LEU A 134 -1.01 17.02 1.51
C LEU A 134 -1.67 17.95 2.54
N SER A 135 -2.99 18.10 2.51
CA SER A 135 -3.68 19.05 3.40
C SER A 135 -3.53 18.67 4.88
N GLY A 136 -3.52 17.37 5.19
CA GLY A 136 -3.37 16.88 6.56
C GLY A 136 -2.00 17.22 7.17
N LEU A 137 -0.94 17.08 6.37
CA LEU A 137 0.44 17.35 6.83
C LEU A 137 0.80 18.84 6.77
N ARG A 138 0.27 19.59 5.80
CA ARG A 138 0.50 21.04 5.64
C ARG A 138 0.11 21.84 6.89
N GLY A 139 -0.86 21.38 7.68
CA GLY A 139 -1.28 22.05 8.91
C GLY A 139 -0.22 22.04 10.01
N GLY A 140 0.78 21.15 9.94
CA GLY A 140 1.80 21.01 10.98
C GLY A 140 1.25 20.48 12.31
N GLU A 141 0.04 19.92 12.32
CA GLU A 141 -0.55 19.26 13.47
C GLU A 141 -0.37 17.74 13.37
N MET A 142 0.00 17.10 14.47
CA MET A 142 -0.01 15.65 14.58
C MET A 142 -1.44 15.19 14.89
N GLY A 143 -2.15 14.68 13.87
CA GLY A 143 -3.47 14.11 14.04
C GLY A 143 -3.47 12.88 14.95
N THR A 144 -4.58 12.65 15.67
CA THR A 144 -4.76 11.48 16.55
C THR A 144 -6.12 10.84 16.31
N LEU A 145 -6.37 9.62 16.80
CA LEU A 145 -7.70 9.01 16.66
C LEU A 145 -8.82 9.81 17.32
N SER A 146 -8.52 10.52 18.40
CA SER A 146 -9.50 11.38 19.09
C SER A 146 -9.69 12.74 18.40
N ARG A 147 -8.71 13.18 17.60
CA ARG A 147 -8.71 14.47 16.90
C ARG A 147 -7.94 14.32 15.59
N PRO A 148 -8.52 13.59 14.60
CA PRO A 148 -7.83 13.36 13.34
C PRO A 148 -7.81 14.64 12.51
N VAL A 149 -6.81 14.77 11.63
CA VAL A 149 -6.85 15.82 10.60
C VAL A 149 -7.76 15.37 9.45
N ASN A 150 -8.37 16.34 8.76
CA ASN A 150 -9.33 16.09 7.68
C ASN A 150 -10.43 15.07 8.08
N SER A 151 -11.30 15.42 9.02
CA SER A 151 -12.29 14.51 9.62
C SER A 151 -13.15 13.74 8.60
N GLU A 152 -13.48 14.37 7.48
CA GLU A 152 -14.33 13.77 6.43
C GLU A 152 -13.54 13.06 5.32
N ALA A 153 -12.20 13.10 5.34
CA ALA A 153 -11.41 12.52 4.26
C ALA A 153 -11.45 10.99 4.31
N LYS A 154 -12.12 10.40 3.31
CA LYS A 154 -12.31 8.95 3.11
C LYS A 154 -11.32 8.32 2.09
N GLY A 155 -10.44 9.13 1.51
CA GLY A 155 -9.59 8.73 0.38
C GLY A 155 -8.69 7.51 0.64
N SER A 156 -8.30 6.87 -0.45
CA SER A 156 -7.42 5.68 -0.52
C SER A 156 -6.00 5.91 0.02
N GLY A 157 -5.60 7.17 0.22
CA GLY A 157 -4.27 7.56 0.69
C GLY A 157 -3.83 6.98 2.04
N THR A 158 -4.75 6.41 2.83
CA THR A 158 -4.41 5.66 4.05
C THR A 158 -4.03 4.21 3.75
N VAL A 159 -4.74 3.52 2.85
CA VAL A 159 -4.52 2.10 2.55
C VAL A 159 -3.27 1.89 1.70
N MET A 160 -2.99 2.77 0.74
CA MET A 160 -1.82 2.68 -0.17
C MET A 160 -0.47 2.56 0.55
N ARG A 161 -0.40 3.06 1.78
CA ARG A 161 0.83 3.14 2.59
C ARG A 161 0.81 2.28 3.85
N SER A 162 -0.15 1.36 3.97
CA SER A 162 -0.40 0.61 5.21
C SER A 162 0.19 -0.79 5.25
N ALA A 163 0.61 -1.35 4.11
CA ALA A 163 1.28 -2.64 4.09
C ALA A 163 2.51 -2.74 5.03
N PRO A 164 3.36 -1.70 5.18
CA PRO A 164 4.50 -1.73 6.09
C PRO A 164 4.16 -2.07 7.55
N PHE A 165 2.98 -1.69 8.06
CA PHE A 165 2.59 -1.97 9.44
C PHE A 165 2.46 -3.49 9.71
N GLY A 166 2.03 -4.25 8.71
CA GLY A 166 1.95 -5.72 8.79
C GLY A 166 3.30 -6.43 8.68
N LEU A 167 4.36 -5.71 8.30
CA LEU A 167 5.72 -6.26 8.14
C LEU A 167 6.54 -6.23 9.42
N VAL A 168 6.13 -5.46 10.44
CA VAL A 168 6.88 -5.33 11.70
C VAL A 168 6.84 -6.67 12.45
N PRO A 169 7.99 -7.31 12.73
CA PRO A 169 8.01 -8.61 13.37
C PRO A 169 7.88 -8.48 14.89
N HIS A 170 7.58 -9.60 15.56
CA HIS A 170 7.55 -9.73 17.02
C HIS A 170 6.53 -8.83 17.76
N ILE A 171 5.61 -8.18 17.04
CA ILE A 171 4.47 -7.48 17.62
C ILE A 171 3.16 -8.26 17.42
N PRO A 172 2.23 -8.22 18.38
CA PRO A 172 0.87 -8.70 18.20
C PRO A 172 0.15 -7.96 17.07
N VAL A 173 -0.81 -8.62 16.43
CA VAL A 173 -1.59 -8.05 15.31
C VAL A 173 -2.36 -6.79 15.74
N GLU A 174 -2.78 -6.72 17.01
CA GLU A 174 -3.47 -5.57 17.60
C GLU A 174 -2.58 -4.32 17.69
N VAL A 175 -1.26 -4.50 17.74
CA VAL A 175 -0.31 -3.38 17.71
C VAL A 175 -0.15 -2.88 16.28
N ALA A 176 -0.01 -3.78 15.29
CA ALA A 176 0.04 -3.42 13.87
C ALA A 176 -1.24 -2.67 13.44
N ASP A 177 -2.41 -3.17 13.86
CA ASP A 177 -3.72 -2.54 13.66
C ASP A 177 -3.74 -1.09 14.17
N ARG A 178 -3.32 -0.89 15.42
CA ARG A 178 -3.32 0.43 16.07
C ARG A 178 -2.33 1.39 15.42
N LEU A 179 -1.14 0.92 15.06
CA LEU A 179 -0.13 1.73 14.38
C LEU A 179 -0.67 2.25 13.04
N ALA A 180 -1.32 1.38 12.26
CA ALA A 180 -1.92 1.75 10.98
C ALA A 180 -3.04 2.79 11.17
N MET A 181 -3.94 2.59 12.15
CA MET A 181 -5.00 3.55 12.45
C MET A 181 -4.44 4.92 12.90
N ASN A 182 -3.45 4.93 13.80
CA ASN A 182 -2.80 6.16 14.24
C ASN A 182 -2.12 6.89 13.08
N ALA A 183 -1.45 6.16 12.18
CA ALA A 183 -0.79 6.74 11.01
C ALA A 183 -1.78 7.27 9.97
N ALA A 184 -2.96 6.65 9.85
CA ALA A 184 -4.04 7.14 9.00
C ALA A 184 -4.56 8.50 9.51
N ALA A 185 -4.75 8.62 10.83
CA ALA A 185 -5.23 9.83 11.51
C ALA A 185 -4.34 11.07 11.33
N LEU A 186 -3.08 10.88 10.93
CA LEU A 186 -2.15 11.95 10.54
C LEU A 186 -2.56 12.67 9.25
N THR A 187 -3.50 12.13 8.47
CA THR A 187 -3.94 12.71 7.19
C THR A 187 -5.43 12.60 6.89
N HIS A 188 -6.11 11.60 7.44
CA HIS A 188 -7.50 11.27 7.15
C HIS A 188 -8.22 10.96 8.46
N GLY A 189 -9.45 11.44 8.63
CA GLY A 189 -10.24 11.18 9.83
C GLY A 189 -11.48 10.32 9.64
N HIS A 190 -11.86 10.00 8.40
CA HIS A 190 -13.07 9.23 8.16
C HIS A 190 -12.89 7.78 8.67
N PRO A 191 -13.87 7.20 9.39
CA PRO A 191 -13.76 5.85 9.97
C PRO A 191 -13.36 4.77 8.96
N ALA A 192 -13.94 4.77 7.76
CA ALA A 192 -13.56 3.83 6.70
C ALA A 192 -12.07 3.96 6.28
N ALA A 193 -11.50 5.16 6.28
CA ALA A 193 -10.09 5.37 5.94
C ALA A 193 -9.15 4.88 7.07
N LEU A 194 -9.52 5.13 8.33
CA LEU A 194 -8.79 4.67 9.50
C LEU A 194 -8.80 3.14 9.60
N HIS A 195 -9.99 2.55 9.49
CA HIS A 195 -10.15 1.10 9.62
C HIS A 195 -9.68 0.35 8.37
N GLY A 196 -9.80 0.92 7.18
CA GLY A 196 -9.21 0.35 5.96
C GLY A 196 -7.70 0.17 6.09
N ALA A 197 -6.98 1.18 6.61
CA ALA A 197 -5.56 1.08 6.90
C ALA A 197 -5.23 -0.08 7.86
N ALA A 198 -6.03 -0.23 8.92
CA ALA A 198 -5.91 -1.32 9.88
C ALA A 198 -6.13 -2.69 9.22
N VAL A 199 -7.15 -2.81 8.37
CA VAL A 199 -7.45 -4.06 7.64
C VAL A 199 -6.30 -4.47 6.74
N VAL A 200 -5.67 -3.53 6.02
CA VAL A 200 -4.46 -3.82 5.22
C VAL A 200 -3.33 -4.35 6.11
N ALA A 201 -3.07 -3.70 7.23
CA ALA A 201 -2.03 -4.13 8.17
C ALA A 201 -2.27 -5.55 8.71
N VAL A 202 -3.52 -5.86 9.08
CA VAL A 202 -3.93 -7.20 9.56
C VAL A 202 -3.77 -8.25 8.47
N LEU A 203 -4.17 -7.96 7.24
CA LEU A 203 -4.04 -8.87 6.10
C LEU A 203 -2.55 -9.21 5.87
N ILE A 204 -1.70 -8.20 5.75
CA ILE A 204 -0.26 -8.39 5.52
C ILE A 204 0.41 -9.10 6.71
N HIS A 205 0.03 -8.77 7.95
CA HIS A 205 0.54 -9.44 9.15
C HIS A 205 0.18 -10.93 9.16
N GLY A 206 -1.06 -11.28 8.82
CA GLY A 206 -1.51 -12.68 8.72
C GLY A 206 -0.67 -13.49 7.74
N ILE A 207 -0.42 -12.95 6.54
CA ILE A 207 0.43 -13.58 5.54
C ILE A 207 1.87 -13.74 6.05
N VAL A 208 2.49 -12.66 6.52
CA VAL A 208 3.93 -12.62 6.78
C VAL A 208 4.32 -13.28 8.10
N ARG A 209 3.46 -13.19 9.11
CA ARG A 209 3.78 -13.64 10.48
C ARG A 209 3.13 -14.95 10.86
N GLN A 210 1.97 -15.24 10.30
CA GLN A 210 1.20 -16.44 10.65
C GLN A 210 1.25 -17.50 9.54
N GLY A 211 1.84 -17.17 8.38
CA GLY A 211 1.92 -18.08 7.23
C GLY A 211 0.55 -18.40 6.64
N MET A 212 -0.42 -17.49 6.81
CA MET A 212 -1.77 -17.67 6.27
C MET A 212 -1.73 -17.77 4.75
N SER A 213 -2.55 -18.66 4.21
CA SER A 213 -2.90 -18.62 2.79
C SER A 213 -3.63 -17.31 2.44
N LEU A 214 -3.71 -17.01 1.14
CA LEU A 214 -4.40 -15.82 0.65
C LEU A 214 -5.84 -15.72 1.20
N ARG A 215 -6.61 -16.82 1.11
CA ARG A 215 -8.01 -16.86 1.56
C ARG A 215 -8.16 -16.75 3.08
N GLU A 216 -7.23 -17.32 3.86
CA GLU A 216 -7.24 -17.16 5.33
C GLU A 216 -6.95 -15.70 5.72
N ALA A 217 -5.97 -15.06 5.08
CA ALA A 217 -5.64 -13.67 5.33
C ALA A 217 -6.78 -12.71 4.92
N VAL A 218 -7.44 -12.95 3.78
CA VAL A 218 -8.63 -12.19 3.37
C VAL A 218 -9.79 -12.42 4.35
N SER A 219 -10.01 -13.65 4.80
CA SER A 219 -11.04 -13.93 5.81
C SER A 219 -10.79 -13.19 7.13
N ALA A 220 -9.54 -13.14 7.58
CA ALA A 220 -9.14 -12.34 8.75
C ALA A 220 -9.35 -10.83 8.52
N ALA A 221 -9.07 -10.33 7.31
CA ALA A 221 -9.31 -8.95 6.92
C ALA A 221 -10.81 -8.59 6.96
N VAL A 222 -11.68 -9.45 6.41
CA VAL A 222 -13.15 -9.30 6.47
C VAL A 222 -13.64 -9.32 7.92
N ALA A 223 -13.16 -10.27 8.73
CA ALA A 223 -13.52 -10.33 10.15
C ALA A 223 -13.12 -9.06 10.90
N ARG A 224 -11.95 -8.48 10.59
CA ARG A 224 -11.51 -7.22 11.18
C ARG A 224 -12.36 -6.03 10.74
N ALA A 225 -12.78 -6.01 9.47
CA ALA A 225 -13.70 -5.01 8.97
C ALA A 225 -15.04 -5.04 9.72
N HIS A 226 -15.60 -6.22 10.00
CA HIS A 226 -16.80 -6.35 10.84
C HIS A 226 -16.61 -5.79 12.26
N ILE A 227 -15.46 -6.07 12.89
CA ILE A 227 -15.13 -5.57 14.24
C ILE A 227 -15.06 -4.03 14.29
N SER A 228 -14.80 -3.36 13.15
CA SER A 228 -14.72 -1.89 13.09
C SER A 228 -16.04 -1.17 13.33
N ASN A 229 -17.18 -1.84 13.13
CA ASN A 229 -18.52 -1.22 13.04
C ASN A 229 -18.67 -0.17 11.92
N VAL A 230 -17.81 -0.20 10.90
CA VAL A 230 -17.97 0.55 9.65
C VAL A 230 -18.59 -0.39 8.61
N ALA A 231 -19.91 -0.33 8.46
CA ALA A 231 -20.67 -1.29 7.65
C ALA A 231 -20.17 -1.33 6.19
N GLU A 232 -19.95 -0.16 5.57
CA GLU A 232 -19.56 -0.12 4.16
C GLU A 232 -18.23 -0.84 3.88
N LEU A 233 -17.27 -0.79 4.82
CA LEU A 233 -15.96 -1.43 4.66
C LEU A 233 -16.09 -2.95 4.63
N ALA A 234 -16.92 -3.52 5.50
CA ALA A 234 -17.19 -4.96 5.51
C ALA A 234 -17.98 -5.38 4.26
N GLU A 235 -19.01 -4.62 3.88
CA GLU A 235 -19.85 -4.91 2.72
C GLU A 235 -19.06 -4.92 1.40
N PHE A 236 -18.13 -3.96 1.21
CA PHE A 236 -17.27 -3.92 0.03
C PHE A 236 -16.34 -5.13 -0.05
N LEU A 237 -15.71 -5.51 1.07
CA LEU A 237 -14.83 -6.69 1.12
C LEU A 237 -15.60 -8.00 0.87
N GLU A 238 -16.78 -8.15 1.46
CA GLU A 238 -17.64 -9.32 1.21
C GLU A 238 -18.09 -9.39 -0.25
N THR A 239 -18.41 -8.24 -0.84
CA THR A 239 -18.77 -8.15 -2.26
C THR A 239 -17.58 -8.51 -3.15
N ALA A 240 -16.36 -8.07 -2.81
CA ALA A 240 -15.15 -8.44 -3.53
C ALA A 240 -14.91 -9.96 -3.51
N VAL A 241 -15.03 -10.60 -2.35
CA VAL A 241 -14.89 -12.06 -2.21
C VAL A 241 -15.94 -12.79 -3.04
N ARG A 242 -17.21 -12.40 -2.94
CA ARG A 242 -18.30 -13.02 -3.71
C ARG A 242 -18.09 -12.88 -5.22
N LEU A 243 -17.72 -11.69 -5.70
CA LEU A 243 -17.47 -11.44 -7.12
C LEU A 243 -16.30 -12.27 -7.66
N ALA A 244 -15.26 -12.49 -6.84
CA ALA A 244 -14.12 -13.30 -7.23
C ALA A 244 -14.48 -14.79 -7.34
N ASP A 245 -15.41 -15.29 -6.52
CA ASP A 245 -15.89 -16.67 -6.60
C ASP A 245 -16.88 -16.91 -7.77
N ASP A 246 -17.55 -15.85 -8.24
CA ASP A 246 -18.54 -15.89 -9.33
C ASP A 246 -17.95 -15.63 -10.74
N ASP A 247 -16.62 -15.59 -10.90
CA ASP A 247 -15.91 -15.22 -12.14
C ASP A 247 -16.39 -13.88 -12.75
N GLY A 248 -16.66 -12.87 -11.91
CA GLY A 248 -17.15 -11.57 -12.37
C GLY A 248 -16.19 -10.83 -13.31
N SER A 249 -16.71 -10.09 -14.29
CA SER A 249 -15.90 -9.29 -15.23
C SER A 249 -15.39 -7.97 -14.61
N PRO A 250 -14.36 -7.32 -15.18
CA PRO A 250 -13.87 -6.01 -14.70
C PRO A 250 -14.95 -4.92 -14.65
N GLU A 251 -15.91 -4.95 -15.58
CA GLU A 251 -17.06 -4.03 -15.61
C GLU A 251 -18.02 -4.31 -14.45
N GLN A 252 -18.26 -5.58 -14.13
CA GLN A 252 -19.08 -5.97 -12.98
C GLN A 252 -18.39 -5.58 -11.67
N MET A 253 -17.07 -5.72 -11.60
CA MET A 253 -16.26 -5.25 -10.48
C MET A 253 -16.39 -3.74 -10.29
N SER A 254 -16.14 -2.93 -11.32
CA SER A 254 -16.22 -1.46 -11.22
C SER A 254 -17.62 -0.99 -10.81
N ALA A 255 -18.66 -1.62 -11.37
CA ALA A 255 -20.05 -1.30 -11.03
C ALA A 255 -20.43 -1.63 -9.57
N ALA A 256 -19.79 -2.63 -8.97
CA ALA A 256 -20.11 -3.11 -7.63
C ALA A 256 -19.18 -2.58 -6.54
N LEU A 257 -17.91 -2.32 -6.86
CA LEU A 257 -16.85 -1.95 -5.92
C LEU A 257 -16.41 -0.48 -6.05
N GLY A 258 -16.96 0.26 -7.01
CA GLY A 258 -16.63 1.67 -7.21
C GLY A 258 -15.34 1.87 -8.01
N GLY A 259 -14.78 3.08 -7.90
CA GLY A 259 -13.61 3.49 -8.67
C GLY A 259 -12.28 3.31 -7.93
N GLY A 260 -12.31 2.95 -6.64
CA GLY A 260 -11.10 2.81 -5.83
C GLY A 260 -10.65 4.11 -5.18
N TRP A 261 -11.42 5.21 -5.28
CA TRP A 261 -10.99 6.52 -4.78
C TRP A 261 -11.06 6.63 -3.25
N THR A 262 -11.84 5.77 -2.61
CA THR A 262 -11.94 5.66 -1.16
C THR A 262 -11.24 4.40 -0.65
N ALA A 263 -10.82 4.42 0.62
CA ALA A 263 -10.04 3.34 1.20
C ALA A 263 -10.73 1.96 1.17
N ASP A 264 -12.05 1.92 1.35
CA ASP A 264 -12.88 0.72 1.26
C ASP A 264 -13.01 0.19 -0.17
N GLU A 265 -13.23 1.07 -1.16
CA GLU A 265 -13.29 0.71 -2.58
C GLU A 265 -11.93 0.16 -3.06
N ALA A 266 -10.83 0.88 -2.79
CA ALA A 266 -9.50 0.52 -3.29
C ALA A 266 -9.06 -0.86 -2.77
N LEU A 267 -9.27 -1.08 -1.47
CA LEU A 267 -8.96 -2.35 -0.83
C LEU A 267 -9.83 -3.48 -1.38
N ALA A 268 -11.12 -3.25 -1.59
CA ALA A 268 -12.01 -4.25 -2.14
C ALA A 268 -11.64 -4.64 -3.57
N ILE A 269 -11.30 -3.68 -4.44
CA ILE A 269 -10.84 -3.95 -5.81
C ILE A 269 -9.55 -4.79 -5.78
N ALA A 270 -8.60 -4.43 -4.93
CA ALA A 270 -7.36 -5.20 -4.78
C ALA A 270 -7.61 -6.64 -4.30
N VAL A 271 -8.48 -6.82 -3.29
CA VAL A 271 -8.87 -8.14 -2.78
C VAL A 271 -9.58 -8.97 -3.84
N TYR A 272 -10.50 -8.37 -4.59
CA TYR A 272 -11.13 -9.03 -5.74
C TYR A 272 -10.07 -9.47 -6.76
N ALA A 273 -9.16 -8.58 -7.16
CA ALA A 273 -8.19 -8.86 -8.20
C ALA A 273 -7.25 -10.02 -7.86
N VAL A 274 -6.77 -10.10 -6.61
CA VAL A 274 -5.91 -11.21 -6.15
C VAL A 274 -6.68 -12.52 -5.95
N LEU A 275 -7.98 -12.49 -5.67
CA LEU A 275 -8.77 -13.71 -5.55
C LEU A 275 -9.23 -14.23 -6.93
N ALA A 276 -9.71 -13.35 -7.78
CA ALA A 276 -10.24 -13.69 -9.11
C ALA A 276 -9.15 -14.23 -10.07
N SER A 277 -7.88 -13.94 -9.78
CA SER A 277 -6.75 -14.43 -10.57
C SER A 277 -5.98 -15.60 -9.93
N GLU A 278 -6.47 -16.15 -8.81
CA GLU A 278 -5.80 -17.20 -8.03
C GLU A 278 -5.54 -18.49 -8.85
N ALA A 279 -6.38 -18.76 -9.87
CA ALA A 279 -6.24 -19.91 -10.75
C ALA A 279 -5.06 -19.81 -11.76
N ALA A 280 -4.36 -18.68 -11.80
CA ALA A 280 -3.22 -18.47 -12.69
C ALA A 280 -2.07 -19.47 -12.40
N ALA A 281 -1.32 -19.82 -13.45
CA ALA A 281 -0.28 -20.85 -13.39
C ALA A 281 1.00 -20.37 -12.67
N GLY A 282 0.96 -20.37 -11.34
CA GLY A 282 2.09 -20.09 -10.46
C GLY A 282 2.24 -18.60 -10.08
N PRO A 283 3.16 -18.28 -9.15
CA PRO A 283 3.24 -16.97 -8.51
C PRO A 283 3.42 -15.79 -9.46
N GLU A 284 4.35 -15.85 -10.41
CA GLU A 284 4.58 -14.73 -11.33
C GLU A 284 3.35 -14.47 -12.23
N GLN A 285 2.70 -15.53 -12.70
CA GLN A 285 1.52 -15.38 -13.56
C GLN A 285 0.31 -14.89 -12.76
N HIS A 286 0.17 -15.33 -11.51
CA HIS A 286 -0.84 -14.81 -10.59
C HIS A 286 -0.60 -13.32 -10.33
N PHE A 287 0.64 -12.91 -10.03
CA PHE A 287 0.98 -11.50 -9.86
C PHE A 287 0.60 -10.67 -11.09
N ARG A 288 1.02 -11.09 -12.29
CA ARG A 288 0.71 -10.37 -13.54
C ARG A 288 -0.80 -10.27 -13.80
N ALA A 289 -1.53 -11.36 -13.58
CA ALA A 289 -2.98 -11.40 -13.79
C ALA A 289 -3.71 -10.51 -12.77
N ALA A 290 -3.34 -10.56 -11.49
CA ALA A 290 -3.91 -9.74 -10.45
C ALA A 290 -3.67 -8.25 -10.69
N ILE A 291 -2.43 -7.86 -11.02
CA ILE A 291 -2.13 -6.45 -11.34
C ILE A 291 -2.93 -6.01 -12.56
N ALA A 292 -3.03 -6.81 -13.62
CA ALA A 292 -3.84 -6.46 -14.78
C ALA A 292 -5.33 -6.27 -14.43
N LEU A 293 -5.90 -7.12 -13.57
CA LEU A 293 -7.28 -6.92 -13.10
C LEU A 293 -7.42 -5.67 -12.22
N ALA A 294 -6.43 -5.41 -11.36
CA ALA A 294 -6.46 -4.31 -10.42
C ALA A 294 -6.33 -2.94 -11.09
N ILE A 295 -5.64 -2.80 -12.22
CA ILE A 295 -5.35 -1.48 -12.83
C ILE A 295 -6.23 -1.11 -14.03
N ASN A 296 -6.96 -2.08 -14.61
CA ASN A 296 -7.76 -1.84 -15.81
C ASN A 296 -9.23 -1.60 -15.41
N HIS A 297 -9.49 -0.44 -14.79
CA HIS A 297 -10.83 0.06 -14.43
C HIS A 297 -10.90 1.60 -14.52
N ASP A 298 -12.08 2.17 -14.28
CA ASP A 298 -12.38 3.60 -14.47
C ASP A 298 -11.92 4.52 -13.31
N GLY A 299 -10.87 4.16 -12.57
CA GLY A 299 -10.53 4.91 -11.35
C GLY A 299 -9.10 4.79 -10.87
N ASP A 300 -8.93 4.77 -9.54
CA ASP A 300 -7.67 4.85 -8.78
C ASP A 300 -6.79 3.60 -9.00
N SER A 301 -6.22 3.53 -10.20
CA SER A 301 -5.56 2.33 -10.73
C SER A 301 -4.20 2.07 -10.09
N ASP A 302 -3.47 3.12 -9.69
CA ASP A 302 -2.21 2.96 -8.96
C ASP A 302 -2.44 2.42 -7.55
N THR A 303 -3.42 2.93 -6.80
CA THR A 303 -3.67 2.43 -5.45
C THR A 303 -4.14 0.98 -5.42
N THR A 304 -5.08 0.61 -6.29
CA THR A 304 -5.58 -0.77 -6.39
C THR A 304 -4.48 -1.73 -6.84
N GLY A 305 -3.66 -1.32 -7.81
CA GLY A 305 -2.46 -2.04 -8.25
C GLY A 305 -1.45 -2.21 -7.12
N SER A 306 -1.16 -1.14 -6.37
CA SER A 306 -0.23 -1.13 -5.24
C SER A 306 -0.66 -2.11 -4.15
N LEU A 307 -1.93 -2.08 -3.75
CA LEU A 307 -2.48 -2.99 -2.74
C LEU A 307 -2.44 -4.45 -3.19
N ALA A 308 -2.87 -4.76 -4.42
CA ALA A 308 -2.78 -6.11 -4.98
C ALA A 308 -1.33 -6.60 -5.02
N GLY A 309 -0.41 -5.71 -5.40
CA GLY A 309 1.02 -5.97 -5.44
C GLY A 309 1.63 -6.22 -4.06
N ASN A 310 1.23 -5.45 -3.03
CA ASN A 310 1.66 -5.68 -1.66
C ASN A 310 1.20 -7.06 -1.15
N ILE A 311 -0.05 -7.43 -1.39
CA ILE A 311 -0.63 -8.71 -0.95
C ILE A 311 0.13 -9.89 -1.56
N LEU A 312 0.25 -9.92 -2.89
CA LEU A 312 0.92 -11.03 -3.58
C LEU A 312 2.43 -11.03 -3.36
N GLY A 313 3.04 -9.86 -3.24
CA GLY A 313 4.44 -9.72 -2.87
C GLY A 313 4.72 -10.26 -1.46
N ALA A 314 3.85 -9.99 -0.49
CA ALA A 314 3.95 -10.57 0.85
C ALA A 314 3.72 -12.09 0.84
N LEU A 315 2.81 -12.57 -0.01
CA LEU A 315 2.45 -13.99 -0.11
C LEU A 315 3.56 -14.84 -0.72
N TYR A 316 4.12 -14.39 -1.85
CA TYR A 316 5.08 -15.16 -2.63
C TYR A 316 6.54 -14.75 -2.43
N GLY A 317 6.77 -13.63 -1.76
CA GLY A 317 8.10 -13.05 -1.61
C GLY A 317 8.66 -12.52 -2.93
N ARG A 318 9.91 -12.06 -2.90
CA ARG A 318 10.60 -11.48 -4.07
C ARG A 318 10.62 -12.41 -5.28
N ASP A 319 10.80 -13.71 -5.06
CA ASP A 319 10.92 -14.71 -6.13
C ASP A 319 9.59 -14.97 -6.87
N GLY A 320 8.46 -14.57 -6.30
CA GLY A 320 7.16 -14.62 -6.96
C GLY A 320 6.90 -13.46 -7.92
N LEU A 321 7.79 -12.47 -7.98
CA LEU A 321 7.60 -11.24 -8.76
C LEU A 321 8.36 -11.28 -10.11
N PRO A 322 7.85 -10.62 -11.16
CA PRO A 322 8.54 -10.58 -12.44
C PRO A 322 9.88 -9.82 -12.39
N ASP A 323 11.00 -10.52 -12.56
CA ASP A 323 12.34 -9.90 -12.57
C ASP A 323 12.51 -8.82 -13.62
N SER A 324 11.89 -9.03 -14.79
CA SER A 324 11.88 -8.05 -15.88
C SER A 324 11.20 -6.75 -15.50
N TRP A 325 10.17 -6.79 -14.64
CA TRP A 325 9.49 -5.57 -14.19
C TRP A 325 10.31 -4.88 -13.10
N ALA A 326 10.86 -5.66 -12.15
CA ALA A 326 11.77 -5.14 -11.14
C ALA A 326 12.98 -4.42 -11.74
N ALA A 327 13.58 -4.98 -12.79
CA ALA A 327 14.71 -4.38 -13.49
C ALA A 327 14.34 -3.13 -14.29
N ALA A 328 13.08 -3.00 -14.72
CA ALA A 328 12.60 -1.85 -15.49
C ALA A 328 12.09 -0.70 -14.60
N LEU A 329 11.77 -0.96 -13.33
CA LEU A 329 11.21 0.02 -12.41
C LEU A 329 12.25 1.09 -12.02
N GLU A 330 11.90 2.36 -12.23
CA GLU A 330 12.69 3.48 -11.75
C GLU A 330 12.69 3.53 -10.22
N GLY A 331 13.87 3.50 -9.60
CA GLY A 331 14.01 3.53 -8.13
C GLY A 331 13.80 2.18 -7.44
N ALA A 332 13.87 1.06 -8.18
CA ALA A 332 13.81 -0.28 -7.60
C ALA A 332 14.90 -0.53 -6.53
N ASP A 333 16.06 0.12 -6.69
CA ASP A 333 17.17 0.11 -5.73
C ASP A 333 16.79 0.80 -4.41
N VAL A 334 16.04 1.90 -4.46
CA VAL A 334 15.55 2.62 -3.28
C VAL A 334 14.53 1.77 -2.51
N VAL A 335 13.58 1.16 -3.23
CA VAL A 335 12.59 0.23 -2.63
C VAL A 335 13.30 -0.95 -1.96
N THR A 336 14.26 -1.56 -2.66
CA THR A 336 15.04 -2.70 -2.14
C THR A 336 15.89 -2.31 -0.93
N SER A 337 16.48 -1.11 -0.94
CA SER A 337 17.30 -0.61 0.17
C SER A 337 16.46 -0.35 1.42
N MET A 338 15.23 0.16 1.25
CA MET A 338 14.29 0.37 2.35
C MET A 338 13.77 -0.96 2.93
N ALA A 339 13.45 -1.93 2.07
CA ALA A 339 13.12 -3.29 2.50
C ALA A 339 14.23 -3.91 3.34
N ARG A 340 15.47 -3.82 2.86
CA ARG A 340 16.66 -4.29 3.58
C ARG A 340 16.83 -3.58 4.91
N LEU A 341 16.67 -2.25 4.94
CA LEU A 341 16.79 -1.47 6.17
C LEU A 341 15.78 -1.92 7.22
N LEU A 342 14.53 -2.21 6.83
CA LEU A 342 13.53 -2.76 7.74
C LEU A 342 13.94 -4.15 8.26
N VAL A 343 14.38 -5.05 7.38
CA VAL A 343 14.83 -6.41 7.77
C VAL A 343 16.02 -6.34 8.74
N ASP A 344 17.04 -5.55 8.41
CA ASP A 344 18.25 -5.42 9.22
C ASP A 344 17.93 -4.81 10.60
N THR A 345 17.10 -3.76 10.63
CA THR A 345 16.71 -3.07 11.87
C THR A 345 15.88 -3.97 12.79
N THR A 346 15.03 -4.83 12.22
CA THR A 346 14.15 -5.70 12.99
C THR A 346 14.80 -7.03 13.40
N SER A 347 15.96 -7.35 12.83
CA SER A 347 16.76 -8.53 13.18
C SER A 347 17.89 -8.22 14.16
N ALA A 348 18.10 -6.95 14.50
CA ALA A 348 19.21 -6.47 15.33
C ALA A 348 18.95 -6.52 16.86
N GLY A 349 17.82 -7.11 17.30
CA GLY A 349 17.41 -7.19 18.71
C GLY A 349 17.47 -8.58 19.31
#